data_AF-A0A7V5C3C0-F1
#
_entry.id   AF-A0A7V5C3C0-F1
#
_cell.length_a   1.000
_cell.length_b   1.000
_cell.length_c   1.000
_cell.angle_alpha   90.00
_cell.angle_beta   90.00
_cell.angle_gamma   90.00
#
_symmetry.space_group_name_H-M   'P 1'
#
loop_
_entity.id
_entity.type
_entity.pdbx_description
1 polymer ?
#
loop_
_entity_poly.entity_id
_entity_poly.type
_entity_poly.pdbx_seq_one_letter_code
_entity_poly.pdbx_strand_id
1 'polypeptide(L)'
;MKKILFSLTLLASIATAGEQFAMSDADRAMYKEMLENNPADIFVDEGSELFEELGDEKALAKFLGVKEKDLAKYIAGFPRYIKKLGNVVGLDQVLQAMQVEQGKKKYK
;
A
#
# COMPACT_ATOMS: atom_id res chain seq x y z
N MET A 1 37.27 32.87 3.67
CA MET A 1 37.65 31.44 3.53
C MET A 1 36.92 30.54 4.52
N LYS A 2 37.01 30.73 5.85
CA LYS A 2 36.32 29.87 6.85
C LYS A 2 34.79 29.74 6.66
N LYS A 3 34.09 30.84 6.28
CA LYS A 3 32.64 30.83 6.04
C LYS A 3 32.23 30.02 4.79
N ILE A 4 33.07 30.02 3.76
CA ILE A 4 32.83 29.30 2.50
C ILE A 4 33.03 27.79 2.74
N LEU A 5 34.05 27.42 3.52
CA LEU A 5 34.35 26.04 3.86
C LEU A 5 33.20 25.38 4.66
N PHE A 6 32.55 26.14 5.54
CA PHE A 6 31.42 25.69 6.33
C PHE A 6 30.16 25.45 5.49
N SER A 7 29.88 26.33 4.52
CA SER A 7 28.76 26.16 3.58
C SER A 7 28.95 24.93 2.69
N LEU A 8 30.18 24.68 2.22
CA LEU A 8 30.53 23.51 1.41
C LEU A 8 30.43 22.20 2.18
N THR A 9 30.83 22.18 3.45
CA THR A 9 30.69 20.98 4.29
C THR A 9 29.22 20.68 4.63
N LEU A 10 28.41 21.71 4.87
CA LEU A 10 26.97 21.53 5.08
C LEU A 10 26.26 21.01 3.82
N LEU A 11 26.58 21.55 2.64
CA LEU A 11 26.05 21.08 1.36
C LEU A 11 26.47 19.62 1.06
N ALA A 12 27.73 19.27 1.32
CA ALA A 12 28.21 17.90 1.16
C ALA A 12 27.48 16.92 2.08
N SER A 13 27.23 17.31 3.34
CA SER A 13 26.50 16.45 4.29
C SER A 13 25.04 16.22 3.92
N ILE A 14 24.37 17.19 3.29
CA ILE A 14 23.00 17.04 2.79
C ILE A 14 22.96 16.15 1.54
N ALA A 15 23.96 16.27 0.66
CA ALA A 15 24.06 15.45 -0.55
C ALA A 15 24.28 13.96 -0.24
N THR A 16 25.01 13.62 0.82
CA THR A 16 25.27 12.23 1.23
C THR A 16 24.19 11.64 2.15
N ALA A 17 23.36 12.48 2.79
CA ALA A 17 22.27 12.00 3.66
C ALA A 17 21.03 11.50 2.87
N GLY A 18 20.92 11.85 1.59
CA GLY A 18 19.82 11.38 0.73
C GLY A 18 19.85 9.87 0.47
N GLU A 19 21.03 9.23 0.57
CA GLU A 19 21.18 7.78 0.39
C GLU A 19 20.60 6.95 1.53
N GLN A 20 20.40 7.54 2.72
CA GLN A 20 19.84 6.82 3.87
C GLN A 20 18.32 6.57 3.76
N PHE A 21 17.64 7.23 2.80
CA PHE A 21 16.20 7.07 2.55
C PHE A 21 15.89 6.25 1.29
N ALA A 22 16.90 5.88 0.50
CA ALA A 22 16.75 5.10 -0.72
C ALA A 22 17.36 3.72 -0.53
N MET A 23 16.59 2.68 -0.86
CA MET A 23 17.04 1.28 -0.90
C MET A 23 18.42 1.19 -1.59
N SER A 24 19.39 0.51 -0.96
CA SER A 24 20.76 0.46 -1.50
C SER A 24 20.77 -0.19 -2.88
N ASP A 25 21.82 0.04 -3.67
CA ASP A 25 21.90 -0.58 -5.00
C ASP A 25 22.00 -2.11 -4.91
N ALA A 26 22.59 -2.64 -3.82
CA ALA A 26 22.61 -4.06 -3.52
C ALA A 26 21.20 -4.60 -3.19
N ASP A 27 20.43 -3.87 -2.38
CA ASP A 27 19.04 -4.23 -2.10
C ASP A 27 18.22 -4.19 -3.41
N ARG A 28 18.37 -3.14 -4.24
CA ARG A 28 17.69 -3.03 -5.55
C ARG A 28 18.03 -4.17 -6.49
N ALA A 29 19.26 -4.66 -6.49
CA ALA A 29 19.66 -5.82 -7.27
C ALA A 29 19.03 -7.12 -6.72
N MET A 30 19.04 -7.31 -5.40
CA MET A 30 18.40 -8.45 -4.74
C MET A 30 16.89 -8.49 -5.02
N TYR A 31 16.18 -7.37 -4.86
CA TYR A 31 14.75 -7.30 -5.17
C TYR A 31 14.44 -7.53 -6.64
N LYS A 32 15.33 -7.15 -7.57
CA LYS A 32 15.16 -7.47 -9.00
C LYS A 32 15.26 -8.97 -9.29
N GLU A 33 16.12 -9.69 -8.58
CA GLU A 33 16.21 -11.15 -8.67
C GLU A 33 15.01 -11.82 -7.99
N MET A 34 14.52 -11.25 -6.88
CA MET A 34 13.32 -11.73 -6.19
C MET A 34 12.01 -11.36 -6.89
N LEU A 35 11.99 -10.47 -7.89
CA LEU A 35 10.76 -10.20 -8.67
C LEU A 35 10.29 -11.42 -9.48
N GLU A 36 11.19 -12.32 -9.85
CA GLU A 36 10.84 -13.57 -10.56
C GLU A 36 10.41 -14.68 -9.59
N ASN A 37 10.76 -14.58 -8.31
CA ASN A 37 10.44 -15.55 -7.25
C ASN A 37 10.03 -14.83 -5.96
N ASN A 38 9.05 -13.94 -6.04
CA ASN A 38 8.69 -13.11 -4.91
C ASN A 38 7.91 -13.96 -3.90
N PRO A 39 8.44 -14.23 -2.69
CA PRO A 39 7.72 -15.03 -1.71
C PRO A 39 6.41 -14.36 -1.27
N ALA A 40 6.23 -13.06 -1.54
CA ALA A 40 4.97 -12.38 -1.27
C ALA A 40 3.82 -12.84 -2.19
N ASP A 41 4.12 -13.40 -3.37
CA ASP A 41 3.10 -13.82 -4.33
C ASP A 41 2.19 -14.91 -3.75
N ILE A 42 2.74 -15.80 -2.90
CA ILE A 42 1.96 -16.81 -2.16
C ILE A 42 0.89 -16.13 -1.30
N PHE A 43 1.23 -15.04 -0.60
CA PHE A 43 0.28 -14.31 0.23
C PHE A 43 -0.72 -13.50 -0.60
N VAL A 44 -0.33 -13.06 -1.80
CA VAL A 44 -1.24 -12.39 -2.74
C VAL A 44 -2.25 -13.40 -3.29
N ASP A 45 -1.82 -14.60 -3.63
CA ASP A 45 -2.68 -15.68 -4.10
C ASP A 45 -3.66 -16.10 -3.00
N GLU A 46 -3.18 -16.38 -1.79
CA GLU A 46 -4.03 -16.67 -0.61
C GLU A 46 -5.00 -15.52 -0.32
N GLY A 47 -4.53 -14.27 -0.41
CA GLY A 47 -5.36 -13.08 -0.23
C GLY A 47 -6.44 -12.94 -1.31
N SER A 48 -6.13 -13.35 -2.55
CA SER A 48 -7.06 -13.34 -3.68
C SER A 48 -8.19 -14.34 -3.49
N GLU A 49 -7.88 -15.56 -3.04
CA GLU A 49 -8.90 -16.56 -2.70
C GLU A 49 -9.85 -16.04 -1.61
N LEU A 50 -9.29 -15.45 -0.53
CA LEU A 50 -10.10 -14.84 0.54
C LEU A 50 -10.96 -13.66 0.04
N PHE A 51 -10.45 -12.89 -0.92
CA PHE A 51 -11.17 -11.76 -1.50
C PHE A 51 -12.29 -12.22 -2.45
N GLU A 52 -12.07 -13.27 -3.23
CA GLU A 52 -13.09 -13.92 -4.06
C GLU A 52 -14.26 -14.43 -3.19
N GLU A 53 -13.98 -15.02 -2.03
CA GLU A 53 -15.02 -15.42 -1.08
C GLU A 53 -15.89 -14.24 -0.62
N LEU A 54 -15.34 -13.02 -0.57
CA LEU A 54 -16.08 -11.80 -0.23
C LEU A 54 -16.87 -11.21 -1.41
N GLY A 55 -16.80 -11.83 -2.59
CA GLY A 55 -17.46 -11.41 -3.81
C GLY A 55 -16.61 -10.49 -4.71
N ASP A 56 -15.29 -10.47 -4.48
CA ASP A 56 -14.28 -9.87 -5.36
C ASP A 56 -14.45 -8.35 -5.60
N GLU A 57 -13.79 -7.81 -6.62
CA GLU A 57 -13.81 -6.40 -7.03
C GLU A 57 -15.23 -5.86 -7.17
N LYS A 58 -16.14 -6.68 -7.68
CA LYS A 58 -17.54 -6.30 -7.87
C LYS A 58 -18.24 -6.01 -6.54
N ALA A 59 -18.04 -6.86 -5.52
CA ALA A 59 -18.60 -6.62 -4.19
C ALA A 59 -17.95 -5.41 -3.51
N LEU A 60 -16.64 -5.24 -3.66
CA LEU A 60 -15.91 -4.11 -3.11
C LEU A 60 -16.35 -2.78 -3.75
N ALA A 61 -16.46 -2.73 -5.07
CA ALA A 61 -16.94 -1.57 -5.81
C ALA A 61 -18.38 -1.19 -5.40
N LYS A 62 -19.26 -2.20 -5.25
CA LYS A 62 -20.62 -2.00 -4.75
C LYS A 62 -20.64 -1.47 -3.32
N PHE A 63 -19.81 -2.02 -2.42
CA PHE A 63 -19.72 -1.57 -1.03
C PHE A 63 -19.24 -0.11 -0.96
N LEU A 64 -18.28 0.26 -1.79
CA LEU A 64 -17.68 1.59 -1.86
C LEU A 64 -18.51 2.60 -2.65
N GLY A 65 -19.54 2.15 -3.37
CA GLY A 65 -20.39 2.99 -4.21
C GLY A 65 -19.67 3.54 -5.45
N VAL A 66 -18.69 2.80 -5.99
CA VAL A 66 -17.91 3.18 -7.17
C VAL A 66 -18.13 2.19 -8.32
N LYS A 67 -17.74 2.57 -9.53
CA LYS A 67 -17.74 1.65 -10.68
C LYS A 67 -16.52 0.75 -10.59
N GLU A 68 -16.67 -0.51 -10.95
CA GLU A 68 -15.59 -1.52 -10.96
C GLU A 68 -14.37 -1.04 -11.75
N LYS A 69 -14.57 -0.48 -12.95
CA LYS A 69 -13.49 0.11 -13.76
C LYS A 69 -12.70 1.25 -13.11
N ASP A 70 -13.29 1.92 -12.11
CA ASP A 70 -12.68 3.03 -11.40
C ASP A 70 -12.10 2.57 -10.04
N LEU A 71 -12.28 1.28 -9.68
CA LEU A 71 -11.93 0.73 -8.38
C LEU A 71 -10.43 0.82 -8.11
N ALA A 72 -9.59 0.36 -9.03
CA ALA A 72 -8.13 0.39 -8.87
C ALA A 72 -7.62 1.82 -8.56
N LYS A 73 -8.10 2.81 -9.30
CA LYS A 73 -7.77 4.22 -9.07
C LYS A 73 -8.29 4.72 -7.72
N TYR A 74 -9.46 4.25 -7.29
CA TYR A 74 -10.08 4.65 -6.04
C TYR A 74 -9.38 4.05 -4.82
N ILE A 75 -9.00 2.77 -4.87
CA ILE A 75 -8.30 2.08 -3.77
C ILE A 75 -6.89 2.63 -3.56
N ALA A 76 -6.23 3.10 -4.63
CA ALA A 76 -4.93 3.78 -4.54
C ALA A 76 -4.95 5.08 -3.72
N GLY A 77 -6.14 5.62 -3.43
CA GLY A 77 -6.33 6.82 -2.62
C GLY A 77 -6.60 6.56 -1.13
N PHE A 78 -6.51 5.32 -0.65
CA PHE A 78 -6.62 5.02 0.78
C PHE A 78 -5.34 5.42 1.55
N PRO A 79 -5.43 5.73 2.86
CA PRO A 79 -6.64 5.79 3.70
C PRO A 79 -7.55 6.97 3.33
N ARG A 80 -8.87 6.79 3.45
CA ARG A 80 -9.83 7.83 3.07
C ARG A 80 -11.15 7.77 3.83
N TYR A 81 -11.88 8.87 3.80
CA TYR A 81 -13.20 8.95 4.40
C TYR A 81 -14.21 8.11 3.61
N ILE A 82 -14.83 7.16 4.29
CA ILE A 82 -15.89 6.31 3.74
C ILE A 82 -17.22 6.72 4.37
N LYS A 83 -18.08 7.38 3.58
CA LYS A 83 -19.38 7.91 4.05
C LYS A 83 -20.23 6.84 4.74
N LYS A 84 -20.23 5.61 4.23
CA LYS A 84 -20.97 4.47 4.79
C LYS A 84 -20.52 4.10 6.21
N LEU A 85 -19.23 4.29 6.51
CA LEU A 85 -18.62 3.99 7.81
C LEU A 85 -18.51 5.22 8.71
N GLY A 86 -18.80 6.41 8.19
CA GLY A 86 -18.74 7.67 8.93
C GLY A 86 -17.34 8.05 9.40
N ASN A 87 -16.27 7.41 8.90
CA ASN A 87 -14.91 7.59 9.39
C ASN A 87 -13.86 7.50 8.26
N VAL A 88 -12.64 8.00 8.53
CA VAL A 88 -11.45 7.74 7.71
C VAL A 88 -10.93 6.35 8.06
N VAL A 89 -10.82 5.49 7.06
CA VAL A 89 -10.44 4.10 7.24
C VAL A 89 -9.42 3.62 6.20
N GLY A 90 -8.67 2.59 6.57
CA GLY A 90 -7.83 1.80 5.66
C GLY A 90 -8.64 0.82 4.82
N LEU A 91 -8.00 0.22 3.81
CA LEU A 91 -8.64 -0.78 2.94
C LEU A 91 -8.95 -2.08 3.72
N ASP A 92 -8.07 -2.47 4.63
CA ASP A 92 -8.24 -3.58 5.57
C ASP A 92 -9.53 -3.43 6.40
N GLN A 93 -9.77 -2.24 6.95
CA GLN A 93 -10.97 -1.94 7.74
C GLN A 93 -12.24 -1.97 6.88
N VAL A 94 -12.15 -1.58 5.61
CA VAL A 94 -13.24 -1.73 4.64
C VAL A 94 -13.56 -3.20 4.40
N LEU A 95 -12.55 -4.05 4.17
CA LEU A 95 -12.73 -5.49 3.99
C LEU A 95 -13.34 -6.14 5.24
N GLN A 96 -12.90 -5.74 6.44
CA GLN A 96 -13.50 -6.18 7.70
C GLN A 96 -14.95 -5.73 7.85
N ALA A 97 -15.30 -4.52 7.41
CA ALA A 97 -16.69 -4.06 7.41
C ALA A 97 -17.55 -4.87 6.44
N MET A 98 -17.01 -5.20 5.25
CA MET A 98 -17.67 -6.10 4.30
C MET A 98 -17.91 -7.49 4.90
N GLN A 99 -16.94 -8.05 5.63
CA GLN A 99 -17.10 -9.32 6.34
C GLN A 99 -18.26 -9.27 7.34
N VAL A 100 -18.35 -8.22 8.15
CA VAL A 100 -19.45 -8.08 9.13
C VAL A 100 -20.81 -7.96 8.43
N GLU A 101 -20.91 -7.20 7.35
CA GLU A 101 -22.17 -7.08 6.60
C GLU A 101 -22.63 -8.39 5.97
N GLN A 102 -21.69 -9.27 5.63
CA GLN A 102 -21.97 -10.61 5.12
C GLN A 102 -22.16 -11.66 6.23
N GLY A 103 -22.13 -11.26 7.51
CA GLY A 103 -22.23 -12.19 8.65
C GLY A 103 -20.99 -13.09 8.84
N LYS A 104 -19.88 -12.74 8.19
CA LYS A 104 -18.61 -13.48 8.28
C LYS A 104 -17.77 -13.01 9.46
N LYS A 105 -16.84 -13.87 9.89
CA LYS A 105 -15.83 -13.51 10.89
C LYS A 105 -14.81 -12.56 10.27
N LYS A 106 -14.41 -11.53 11.03
CA LYS A 106 -13.39 -10.57 10.58
C LYS A 106 -12.02 -11.23 10.40
N TYR A 107 -11.26 -10.77 9.42
CA TYR A 107 -9.81 -11.01 9.36
C TYR A 107 -9.15 -10.43 10.61
N LYS A 108 -8.06 -11.07 11.04
CA LYS A 108 -7.28 -10.63 12.20
C LYS A 108 -6.18 -9.67 11.79
#